data_AF-A0A955PEG2-F1
#
_entry.id   AF-A0A955PEG2-F1
#
_cell.length_a   1.000
_cell.length_b   1.000
_cell.length_c   1.000
_cell.angle_alpha   90.00
_cell.angle_beta   90.00
_cell.angle_gamma   90.00
#
_symmetry.space_group_name_H-M   'P 1'
#
loop_
_entity.id
_entity.type
_entity.pdbx_description
1 polymer ?
#
loop_
_entity_poly.entity_id
_entity_poly.type
_entity_poly.pdbx_seq_one_letter_code
_entity_poly.pdbx_strand_id
1 'polypeptide(L)'
;LSRMPRGVRHAYAVLVVMGGWVLFRCAGKFAQAIAFYQAMIGMGRGTGEQYGLDMVVTADIALAILLGILFSAPVLPYLHQWVRDRIHGSGSVGRILGEAGFSSLRVIGLATLFGLSAMWLSAGTHNPFIYFRF
;
A
#
# COMPACT_ATOMS: atom_id res chain seq x y z
N LEU A 1 -4.91 8.32 22.80
CA LEU A 1 -4.00 7.46 21.98
C LEU A 1 -2.53 7.45 22.44
N SER A 2 -1.93 8.58 22.83
CA SER A 2 -0.48 8.68 23.13
C SER A 2 0.01 7.82 24.30
N ARG A 3 -0.88 7.40 25.22
CA ARG A 3 -0.56 6.53 26.37
C ARG A 3 -0.80 5.03 26.12
N MET A 4 -1.23 4.63 24.91
CA MET A 4 -1.55 3.22 24.60
C MET A 4 -0.37 2.48 23.95
N PRO A 5 -0.32 1.13 24.08
CA PRO A 5 0.64 0.30 23.36
C PRO A 5 0.58 0.56 21.85
N ARG A 6 1.72 0.44 21.17
CA ARG A 6 1.84 0.76 19.73
C ARG A 6 0.84 -0.05 18.89
N GLY A 7 0.66 -1.34 19.19
CA GLY A 7 -0.29 -2.21 18.48
C GLY A 7 -1.74 -1.71 18.54
N VAL A 8 -2.20 -1.24 19.71
CA VAL A 8 -3.57 -0.72 19.88
C VAL A 8 -3.80 0.53 19.04
N ARG A 9 -2.79 1.41 18.92
CA ARG A 9 -2.87 2.59 18.06
C ARG A 9 -3.00 2.22 16.58
N HIS A 10 -2.23 1.23 16.13
CA HIS A 10 -2.30 0.75 14.75
C HIS A 10 -3.63 0.06 14.46
N ALA A 11 -4.10 -0.81 15.36
CA ALA A 11 -5.41 -1.46 15.23
C ALA A 11 -6.54 -0.43 15.15
N TYR A 12 -6.54 0.58 16.03
CA TYR A 12 -7.51 1.68 15.99
C TYR A 12 -7.47 2.42 14.64
N ALA A 13 -6.27 2.78 14.16
CA ALA A 13 -6.11 3.47 12.89
C ALA A 13 -6.65 2.65 11.71
N VAL A 14 -6.31 1.36 11.64
CA VAL A 14 -6.81 0.45 10.61
C VAL A 14 -8.33 0.33 10.67
N LEU A 15 -8.91 0.11 11.85
CA LEU A 15 -10.35 -0.02 12.01
C LEU A 15 -11.10 1.25 11.59
N VAL A 16 -10.63 2.43 11.99
CA VAL A 16 -11.27 3.70 11.64
C VAL A 16 -11.18 3.97 10.14
N VAL A 17 -10.03 3.71 9.51
CA VAL A 17 -9.85 3.93 8.06
C VAL A 17 -10.70 2.95 7.26
N MET A 18 -10.62 1.66 7.56
CA MET A 18 -11.40 0.62 6.87
C MET A 18 -12.91 0.84 7.08
N GLY A 19 -13.32 1.20 8.29
CA GLY A 19 -14.70 1.56 8.58
C GLY A 19 -15.17 2.79 7.79
N GLY A 20 -14.36 3.85 7.78
CA GLY A 20 -14.64 5.05 6.99
C GLY A 20 -14.83 4.75 5.50
N TRP A 21 -14.01 3.88 4.91
CA TRP A 21 -14.14 3.47 3.51
C TRP A 21 -15.48 2.79 3.18
N VAL A 22 -16.05 2.02 4.11
CA VAL A 22 -17.38 1.40 3.92
C VAL A 22 -18.46 2.47 3.76
N LEU A 23 -18.40 3.55 4.55
CA LEU A 23 -19.35 4.66 4.47
C LEU A 23 -19.24 5.41 3.14
N PHE A 24 -18.02 5.69 2.68
CA PHE A 24 -17.81 6.31 1.36
C PHE A 24 -18.30 5.41 0.21
N ARG A 25 -18.10 4.09 0.33
CA ARG A 25 -18.54 3.12 -0.68
C ARG A 25 -20.07 3.04 -0.80
N CYS A 26 -20.79 3.18 0.31
CA CYS A 26 -22.24 3.01 0.42
C CYS A 26 -23.03 4.35 0.37
N ALA A 27 -22.47 5.37 -0.27
CA ALA A 27 -23.02 6.73 -0.34
C ALA A 27 -24.56 6.73 -0.49
N GLY A 28 -25.27 7.17 0.56
CA GLY A 28 -26.73 7.31 0.59
C GLY A 28 -27.54 6.14 1.16
N LYS A 29 -26.96 4.96 1.44
CA LYS A 29 -27.71 3.79 1.96
C LYS A 29 -27.12 3.27 3.27
N PHE A 30 -27.57 3.82 4.40
CA PHE A 30 -27.10 3.41 5.73
C PHE A 30 -27.32 1.92 6.03
N ALA A 31 -28.46 1.37 5.61
CA ALA A 31 -28.75 -0.06 5.75
C ALA A 31 -27.71 -0.95 5.04
N GLN A 32 -27.20 -0.51 3.89
CA GLN A 32 -26.14 -1.22 3.16
C GLN A 32 -24.83 -1.22 3.93
N ALA A 33 -24.45 -0.09 4.53
CA ALA A 33 -23.24 0.01 5.36
C ALA A 33 -23.33 -0.92 6.60
N ILE A 34 -24.49 -1.00 7.26
CA ILE A 34 -24.71 -1.94 8.38
C ILE A 34 -24.51 -3.39 7.92
N ALA A 35 -25.08 -3.76 6.76
CA ALA A 35 -24.92 -5.11 6.22
C ALA A 35 -23.44 -5.45 5.94
N PHE A 36 -22.66 -4.49 5.43
CA PHE A 36 -21.21 -4.65 5.27
C PHE A 36 -20.50 -4.88 6.61
N TYR A 37 -20.79 -4.08 7.64
CA TYR A 37 -20.16 -4.26 8.95
C TYR A 37 -20.53 -5.60 9.59
N GLN A 38 -21.79 -6.01 9.50
CA GLN A 38 -22.24 -7.33 9.96
C GLN A 38 -21.50 -8.45 9.24
N ALA A 39 -21.33 -8.36 7.92
CA ALA A 39 -20.56 -9.34 7.16
C ALA A 39 -19.08 -9.38 7.58
N MET A 40 -18.44 -8.23 7.81
CA MET A 40 -17.03 -8.15 8.23
C MET A 40 -16.76 -8.82 9.58
N ILE A 41 -17.74 -8.82 10.49
CA ILE A 41 -17.63 -9.49 11.81
C ILE A 41 -18.20 -10.92 11.81
N GLY A 42 -18.56 -11.47 10.64
CA GLY A 42 -19.08 -12.83 10.50
C GLY A 42 -20.58 -13.00 10.79
N MET A 43 -21.31 -11.90 11.01
CA MET A 43 -22.78 -11.90 11.19
C MET A 43 -23.55 -11.63 9.88
N GLY A 44 -22.86 -11.66 8.74
CA GLY A 44 -23.47 -11.45 7.44
C GLY A 44 -24.41 -12.59 7.07
N ARG A 45 -25.63 -12.24 6.64
CA ARG A 45 -26.55 -13.17 5.99
C ARG A 45 -26.15 -13.30 4.51
N GLY A 46 -25.15 -14.13 4.24
CA GLY A 46 -24.70 -14.42 2.87
C GLY A 46 -25.76 -15.20 2.08
N THR A 47 -25.61 -15.24 0.76
CA THR A 47 -26.45 -16.03 -0.16
C THR A 47 -26.17 -17.54 -0.10
N GLY A 48 -25.20 -17.97 0.71
CA GLY A 48 -24.67 -19.35 0.73
C GLY A 48 -23.50 -19.57 -0.23
N GLU A 49 -23.24 -18.61 -1.13
CA GLU A 49 -22.06 -18.58 -2.00
C GLU A 49 -20.82 -18.26 -1.16
N GLN A 50 -19.94 -19.25 -0.99
CA GLN A 50 -18.63 -19.02 -0.37
C GLN A 50 -17.65 -18.53 -1.43
N TYR A 51 -17.41 -17.22 -1.47
CA TYR A 51 -16.27 -16.68 -2.20
C TYR A 51 -15.00 -17.03 -1.44
N GLY A 52 -14.27 -18.03 -1.94
CA GLY A 52 -12.98 -18.41 -1.40
C GLY A 52 -11.93 -17.32 -1.63
N LEU A 53 -10.90 -17.30 -0.78
CA LEU A 53 -9.78 -16.37 -0.92
C LEU A 53 -9.04 -16.56 -2.25
N ASP A 54 -9.08 -17.75 -2.83
CA ASP A 54 -8.50 -18.09 -4.14
C ASP A 54 -9.13 -17.33 -5.31
N MET A 55 -10.39 -16.93 -5.20
CA MET A 55 -11.06 -16.10 -6.22
C MET A 55 -10.60 -14.65 -6.19
N VAL A 56 -10.05 -14.18 -5.06
CA VAL A 56 -9.69 -12.77 -4.84
C VAL A 56 -8.19 -12.58 -4.75
N VAL A 57 -7.46 -13.55 -4.21
CA VAL A 57 -6.01 -13.53 -4.03
C VAL A 57 -5.39 -14.41 -5.11
N THR A 58 -5.30 -13.85 -6.31
CA THR A 58 -4.56 -14.44 -7.42
C THR A 58 -3.04 -14.31 -7.19
N ALA A 59 -2.24 -15.03 -7.98
CA ALA A 59 -0.78 -15.05 -7.80
C ALA A 59 -0.13 -13.66 -7.94
N ASP A 60 -0.65 -12.81 -8.83
CA ASP A 60 -0.23 -11.43 -9.01
C ASP A 60 -0.59 -10.55 -7.80
N ILE A 61 -1.78 -10.73 -7.21
CA ILE A 61 -2.18 -10.02 -5.99
C ILE A 61 -1.34 -10.48 -4.80
N ALA A 62 -1.10 -11.79 -4.66
CA ALA A 62 -0.22 -12.33 -3.63
C ALA A 62 1.20 -11.77 -3.75
N LEU A 63 1.75 -11.71 -4.96
CA LEU A 63 3.05 -11.11 -5.22
C LEU A 63 3.05 -9.61 -4.88
N ALA A 64 2.00 -8.87 -5.27
CA ALA A 64 1.86 -7.45 -4.94
C ALA A 64 1.80 -7.21 -3.42
N ILE A 65 1.10 -8.05 -2.67
CA ILE A 65 1.07 -7.99 -1.20
C ILE A 65 2.46 -8.24 -0.62
N LEU A 66 3.16 -9.28 -1.07
CA LEU A 66 4.51 -9.60 -0.59
C LEU A 66 5.50 -8.47 -0.85
N LEU A 67 5.51 -7.93 -2.08
CA LEU A 67 6.34 -6.78 -2.44
C LEU A 67 5.94 -5.54 -1.65
N GLY A 68 4.63 -5.31 -1.45
CA GLY A 68 4.11 -4.21 -0.64
C GLY A 68 4.58 -4.27 0.81
N ILE A 69 4.54 -5.46 1.43
CA ILE A 69 5.06 -5.68 2.79
C ILE A 69 6.56 -5.40 2.80
N LEU A 70 7.33 -5.97 1.88
CA LEU A 70 8.78 -5.80 1.82
C LEU A 70 9.19 -4.33 1.64
N PHE A 71 8.54 -3.61 0.72
CA PHE A 71 8.85 -2.21 0.42
C PHE A 71 8.17 -1.20 1.36
N SER A 72 7.24 -1.62 2.23
CA SER A 72 6.68 -0.78 3.30
C SER A 72 7.67 -0.55 4.45
N ALA A 73 8.67 -1.43 4.58
CA ALA A 73 9.78 -1.23 5.51
C ALA A 73 10.71 -0.12 5.01
N PRO A 74 11.49 0.54 5.89
CA PRO A 74 12.47 1.56 5.49
C PRO A 74 13.72 0.95 4.82
N VAL A 75 13.51 0.17 3.76
CA VAL A 75 14.56 -0.52 2.98
C VAL A 75 15.52 0.48 2.34
N LEU A 76 14.99 1.56 1.74
CA LEU A 76 15.80 2.58 1.06
C LEU A 76 16.77 3.30 2.03
N PRO A 77 16.32 3.77 3.21
CA PRO A 77 17.22 4.31 4.24
C PRO A 77 18.32 3.33 4.68
N TYR A 78 17.98 2.06 4.92
CA TYR A 78 18.97 1.06 5.33
C TYR A 78 19.98 0.77 4.23
N LEU A 79 19.53 0.66 2.98
CA LEU A 79 20.42 0.47 1.82
C LEU A 79 21.35 1.66 1.63
N HIS A 80 20.85 2.89 1.80
CA HIS A 80 21.67 4.10 1.71
C HIS A 80 22.77 4.12 2.79
N GLN A 81 22.41 3.78 4.03
CA GLN A 81 23.38 3.69 5.13
C GLN A 81 24.43 2.61 4.86
N TRP A 82 24.01 1.43 4.39
CA TRP A 82 24.93 0.35 4.04
C TRP A 82 25.93 0.75 2.93
N VAL A 83 25.46 1.42 1.88
CA VAL A 83 26.34 1.94 0.81
C VAL A 83 27.32 2.97 1.37
N ARG A 84 26.85 3.90 2.21
CA ARG A 84 27.69 4.92 2.83
C ARG A 84 28.76 4.30 3.72
N ASP A 85 28.41 3.27 4.50
CA ASP A 85 29.33 2.57 5.40
C ASP A 85 30.43 1.82 4.64
N ARG A 86 30.13 1.29 3.45
CA ARG A 86 31.14 0.67 2.56
C ARG A 86 32.09 1.67 1.92
N ILE A 87 31.64 2.91 1.73
CA ILE A 87 32.41 3.98 1.07
C ILE A 87 33.18 4.83 2.09
N HIS A 88 32.94 4.65 3.40
CA HIS A 88 33.64 5.36 4.49
C HIS A 88 35.17 5.18 4.52
N GLY A 89 35.74 4.20 3.79
CA GLY A 89 37.20 4.05 3.61
C GLY A 89 37.78 4.71 2.34
N SER A 90 36.95 5.28 1.47
CA SER A 90 37.37 5.94 0.23
C SER A 90 37.57 7.44 0.46
N GLY A 91 38.56 8.05 -0.21
CA GLY A 91 38.81 9.50 -0.11
C GLY A 91 37.60 10.36 -0.50
N SER A 92 37.71 11.68 -0.33
CA SER A 92 36.63 12.65 -0.57
C SER A 92 35.91 12.48 -1.92
N VAL A 93 36.66 12.14 -2.98
CA VAL A 93 36.13 11.90 -4.33
C VAL A 93 35.25 10.64 -4.40
N GLY A 94 35.66 9.54 -3.76
CA GLY A 94 34.88 8.30 -3.77
C GLY A 94 33.57 8.41 -3.01
N ARG A 95 33.53 9.23 -1.95
CA ARG A 95 32.29 9.53 -1.23
C ARG A 95 31.31 10.34 -2.09
N ILE A 96 31.80 11.37 -2.79
CA ILE A 96 30.97 12.19 -3.69
C ILE A 96 30.41 11.34 -4.83
N LEU A 97 31.23 10.49 -5.46
CA LEU A 97 30.78 9.61 -6.53
C LEU A 97 29.77 8.57 -6.03
N GLY A 98 29.96 8.03 -4.84
CA GLY A 98 29.03 7.11 -4.19
C GLY A 98 27.66 7.72 -3.92
N GLU A 99 27.64 8.90 -3.30
CA GLU A 99 26.41 9.65 -2.99
C GLU A 99 25.69 10.07 -4.29
N ALA A 100 26.43 10.56 -5.29
CA ALA A 100 25.88 10.94 -6.59
C ALA A 100 25.30 9.73 -7.35
N GLY A 101 25.98 8.57 -7.30
CA GLY A 101 25.51 7.31 -7.89
C GLY A 101 24.23 6.82 -7.23
N PHE A 102 24.17 6.81 -5.89
CA PHE A 102 22.96 6.42 -5.16
C PHE A 102 21.78 7.35 -5.44
N SER A 103 22.01 8.67 -5.45
CA SER A 103 20.97 9.65 -5.76
C SER A 103 20.44 9.48 -7.18
N SER A 104 21.34 9.30 -8.16
CA SER A 104 20.95 9.06 -9.56
C SER A 104 20.12 7.78 -9.70
N LEU A 105 20.57 6.68 -9.07
CA LEU A 105 19.84 5.41 -9.07
C LEU A 105 18.45 5.55 -8.44
N ARG A 106 18.35 6.32 -7.35
CA ARG A 106 17.07 6.60 -6.68
C ARG A 106 16.11 7.37 -7.59
N VAL A 107 16.59 8.41 -8.25
CA VAL A 107 15.76 9.21 -9.18
C VAL A 107 15.30 8.37 -10.36
N ILE A 108 16.21 7.60 -10.98
CA ILE A 108 15.88 6.70 -12.09
C ILE A 108 14.85 5.66 -11.62
N GLY A 109 15.06 5.02 -10.48
CA GLY A 109 14.13 4.03 -9.94
C GLY A 109 12.73 4.61 -9.68
N LEU A 110 12.64 5.82 -9.10
CA LEU A 110 11.36 6.49 -8.89
C LEU A 110 10.69 6.90 -10.21
N ALA A 111 11.46 7.38 -11.19
CA ALA A 111 10.94 7.73 -12.51
C ALA A 111 10.40 6.49 -13.25
N THR A 112 11.12 5.36 -13.19
CA THR A 112 10.67 4.09 -13.74
C THR A 112 9.40 3.60 -13.04
N LEU A 113 9.36 3.61 -11.71
CA LEU A 113 8.17 3.20 -10.95
C LEU A 113 6.96 4.07 -11.28
N PHE A 114 7.16 5.39 -11.38
CA PHE A 114 6.12 6.32 -11.80
C PHE A 114 5.64 6.02 -13.22
N GLY A 115 6.56 5.80 -14.16
CA GLY A 115 6.24 5.43 -15.54
C GLY A 115 5.43 4.14 -15.61
N LEU A 116 5.85 3.08 -14.91
CA LEU A 116 5.11 1.82 -14.84
C LEU A 116 3.72 1.99 -14.21
N SER A 117 3.61 2.80 -13.16
CA SER A 117 2.32 3.09 -12.51
C SER A 117 1.38 3.85 -13.45
N ALA A 118 1.90 4.85 -14.18
CA ALA A 118 1.14 5.62 -15.16
C ALA A 118 0.72 4.77 -16.37
N MET A 119 1.61 3.89 -16.84
CA MET A 119 1.31 2.94 -17.92
C MET A 119 0.23 1.95 -17.48
N TRP A 120 0.33 1.39 -16.27
CA TRP A 120 -0.67 0.47 -15.74
C TRP A 120 -2.03 1.16 -15.57
N LEU A 121 -2.04 2.39 -15.07
CA LEU A 121 -3.25 3.21 -14.98
C LEU A 121 -3.86 3.50 -16.36
N SER A 122 -3.03 3.76 -17.37
CA SER A 122 -3.45 4.03 -18.75
C SER A 122 -3.97 2.77 -19.47
N ALA A 123 -3.33 1.62 -19.22
CA ALA A 123 -3.72 0.32 -19.78
C ALA A 123 -5.01 -0.23 -19.14
N GLY A 124 -5.33 0.19 -17.91
CA GLY A 124 -6.60 -0.06 -17.26
C GLY A 124 -7.75 0.61 -18.01
N THR A 125 -8.50 -0.17 -18.79
CA THR A 125 -9.75 0.26 -19.41
C THR A 125 -10.80 0.55 -18.32
N HIS A 126 -11.04 1.84 -18.05
CA HIS A 126 -12.01 2.45 -17.11
C HIS A 126 -11.48 2.81 -15.73
N ASN A 127 -11.38 4.12 -15.48
CA ASN A 127 -11.73 4.64 -14.16
C ASN A 127 -12.24 6.10 -14.18
N PRO A 128 -13.28 6.47 -14.97
CA PRO A 128 -14.17 7.49 -14.41
C PRO A 128 -14.93 6.81 -13.27
N PHE A 129 -15.20 7.52 -12.18
CA PHE A 129 -16.07 7.13 -11.05
C PHE A 129 -15.38 7.02 -9.68
N ILE A 130 -14.88 8.16 -9.20
CA ILE A 130 -15.33 8.62 -7.87
C ILE A 130 -16.49 9.63 -7.99
N TYR A 131 -16.58 10.42 -9.08
CA TYR A 131 -17.54 11.53 -9.20
C TYR A 131 -18.85 11.28 -9.96
N PHE A 132 -19.03 10.15 -10.64
CA PHE A 132 -20.27 9.92 -11.40
C PHE A 132 -21.22 8.93 -10.72
N ARG A 133 -20.88 8.44 -9.52
CA ARG A 133 -21.63 7.41 -8.79
C ARG A 133 -22.70 7.97 -7.86
N PHE A 134 -23.15 9.20 -8.14
CA PHE A 134 -24.26 9.86 -7.48
C PHE A 134 -25.51 9.71 -8.35
#